data_AF-A0A9E2LG16-F1
#
_entry.id   AF-A0A9E2LG16-F1
#
_cell.length_a   1.000
_cell.length_b   1.000
_cell.length_c   1.000
_cell.angle_alpha   90.00
_cell.angle_beta   90.00
_cell.angle_gamma   90.00
#
_symmetry.space_group_name_H-M   'P 1'
#
loop_
_entity.id
_entity.type
_entity.pdbx_description
1 polymer ?
#
loop_
_entity_poly.entity_id
_entity_poly.type
_entity_poly.pdbx_seq_one_letter_code
_entity_poly.pdbx_strand_id
1 'polypeptide(L)'
;MANERLISKGKAHSIPTVAQLGRVAVGNASAHQEQLGAAGWTEANTGELEAEVARLLEEDAAKVGARIDAHEFFLREEGARLEVKSLVRKVAGAVKILCRDGAVEGLTAEHFAVGDQMRGTPLMLTYLERTIPLAARIDAPLARFFGGSKVSELMTQARTRLAQADTAQETARAALPADTAAVLERKGRILDLVDELNTIARIAFDGQAEICAKFNKDLLLRAVRARARDLPSPVDPV
;
A
#
# COMPACT_ATOMS: atom_id res chain seq x y z
N MET A 1 -22.15 -4.96 -17.98
CA MET A 1 -22.59 -5.04 -16.57
C MET A 1 -21.70 -6.06 -15.88
N ALA A 2 -21.22 -5.78 -14.67
CA ALA A 2 -20.30 -6.66 -13.97
C ALA A 2 -21.01 -7.95 -13.52
N ASN A 3 -20.37 -9.11 -13.68
CA ASN A 3 -21.00 -10.40 -13.41
C ASN A 3 -20.96 -10.71 -11.91
N GLU A 4 -22.09 -10.50 -11.24
CA GLU A 4 -22.22 -10.59 -9.78
C GLU A 4 -21.91 -11.98 -9.21
N ARG A 5 -22.15 -13.05 -10.00
CA ARG A 5 -21.76 -14.43 -9.67
C ARG A 5 -20.24 -14.56 -9.61
N LEU A 6 -19.54 -14.06 -10.63
CA LEU A 6 -18.08 -14.12 -10.71
C LEU A 6 -17.42 -13.27 -9.63
N ILE A 7 -17.94 -12.07 -9.38
CA ILE A 7 -17.48 -11.21 -8.28
C ILE A 7 -17.58 -11.95 -6.94
N SER A 8 -18.73 -12.57 -6.68
CA SER A 8 -18.95 -13.33 -5.44
C SER A 8 -17.98 -14.50 -5.31
N LYS A 9 -17.73 -15.24 -6.40
CA LYS A 9 -16.75 -16.33 -6.44
C LYS A 9 -15.33 -15.82 -6.18
N GLY A 10 -14.96 -14.69 -6.77
CA GLY A 10 -13.65 -14.08 -6.63
C GLY A 10 -13.35 -13.52 -5.23
N LYS A 11 -14.35 -13.29 -4.38
CA LYS A 11 -14.13 -12.84 -2.99
C LYS A 11 -13.48 -13.90 -2.10
N ALA A 12 -13.61 -15.19 -2.42
CA ALA A 12 -13.26 -16.29 -1.52
C ALA A 12 -11.75 -16.50 -1.30
N HIS A 13 -10.89 -16.03 -2.20
CA HIS A 13 -9.45 -16.33 -2.21
C HIS A 13 -8.61 -15.09 -2.50
N SER A 14 -7.34 -15.06 -2.06
CA SER A 14 -6.43 -13.94 -2.34
C SER A 14 -5.94 -13.96 -3.80
N ILE A 15 -5.47 -12.82 -4.32
CA ILE A 15 -4.92 -12.73 -5.69
C ILE A 15 -3.77 -13.72 -5.90
N PRO A 16 -2.74 -13.81 -5.03
CA PRO A 16 -1.64 -14.76 -5.21
C PRO A 16 -2.11 -16.22 -5.24
N THR A 17 -3.13 -16.55 -4.45
CA THR A 17 -3.70 -17.91 -4.42
C THR A 17 -4.36 -18.26 -5.75
N VAL A 18 -5.20 -17.36 -6.28
CA VAL A 18 -5.92 -17.58 -7.54
C VAL A 18 -4.96 -17.60 -8.73
N ALA A 19 -3.96 -16.71 -8.75
CA ALA A 19 -2.95 -16.69 -9.80
C ALA A 19 -2.10 -17.97 -9.80
N GLN A 20 -1.65 -18.45 -8.64
CA GLN A 20 -0.89 -19.69 -8.54
C GLN A 20 -1.72 -20.92 -8.94
N LEU A 21 -2.98 -20.98 -8.53
CA LEU A 21 -3.92 -22.02 -8.97
C LEU A 21 -4.05 -22.03 -10.50
N GLY A 22 -4.29 -20.86 -11.10
CA GLY A 22 -4.41 -20.71 -12.55
C GLY A 22 -3.15 -21.16 -13.30
N ARG A 23 -1.95 -20.78 -12.84
CA ARG A 23 -0.68 -21.24 -13.44
C ARG A 23 -0.53 -22.77 -13.42
N VAL A 24 -0.87 -23.40 -12.29
CA VAL A 24 -0.81 -24.87 -12.17
C VAL A 24 -1.82 -25.52 -13.12
N ALA A 25 -3.03 -24.96 -13.22
CA ALA A 25 -4.05 -25.43 -14.14
C ALA A 25 -3.63 -25.29 -15.61
N VAL A 26 -3.02 -24.16 -16.02
CA VAL A 26 -2.43 -23.98 -17.36
C VAL A 26 -1.36 -25.03 -17.63
N GLY A 27 -0.42 -25.24 -16.69
CA GLY A 27 0.64 -26.25 -16.85
C GLY A 27 0.08 -27.67 -17.03
N ASN A 28 -0.97 -28.01 -16.28
CA ASN A 28 -1.64 -29.30 -16.41
C ASN A 28 -2.43 -29.43 -17.72
N ALA A 29 -3.10 -28.36 -18.16
CA ALA A 29 -3.82 -28.35 -19.43
C ALA A 29 -2.87 -28.55 -20.62
N SER A 30 -1.76 -27.80 -20.65
CA SER A 30 -0.74 -27.92 -21.70
C SER A 30 -0.09 -29.31 -21.74
N ALA A 31 0.16 -29.93 -20.58
CA ALA A 31 0.73 -31.28 -20.50
C ALA A 31 -0.20 -32.40 -21.01
N HIS A 32 -1.50 -32.13 -21.09
CA HIS A 32 -2.55 -33.09 -21.43
C HIS A 32 -3.45 -32.61 -22.58
N GLN A 33 -2.90 -31.72 -23.44
CA GLN A 33 -3.66 -30.95 -24.43
C GLN A 33 -4.42 -31.82 -25.43
N GLU A 34 -3.84 -32.95 -25.86
CA GLU A 34 -4.47 -33.86 -26.83
C GLU A 34 -5.72 -34.53 -26.24
N GLN A 35 -5.60 -35.11 -25.03
CA GLN A 35 -6.71 -35.82 -24.38
C GLN A 35 -7.82 -34.85 -23.94
N LEU A 36 -7.42 -33.68 -23.43
CA LEU A 36 -8.35 -32.61 -23.05
C LEU A 36 -9.06 -32.01 -24.27
N GLY A 37 -8.34 -31.84 -25.38
CA GLY A 37 -8.88 -31.38 -26.66
C GLY A 37 -9.95 -32.32 -27.21
N ALA A 38 -9.72 -33.63 -27.15
CA ALA A 38 -10.71 -34.64 -27.53
C ALA A 38 -11.99 -34.57 -26.69
N ALA A 39 -11.91 -34.07 -25.45
CA ALA A 39 -13.03 -33.89 -24.53
C ALA A 39 -13.63 -32.47 -24.53
N GLY A 40 -13.16 -31.58 -25.41
CA GLY A 40 -13.74 -30.24 -25.61
C GLY A 40 -12.96 -29.07 -24.98
N TRP A 41 -11.82 -29.32 -24.31
CA TRP A 41 -10.94 -28.26 -23.84
C TRP A 41 -9.88 -27.91 -24.88
N THR A 42 -10.10 -26.82 -25.60
CA THR A 42 -9.26 -26.43 -26.75
C THR A 42 -8.03 -25.63 -26.32
N GLU A 43 -7.06 -25.44 -27.23
CA GLU A 43 -5.93 -24.53 -27.01
C GLU A 43 -6.38 -23.10 -26.73
N ALA A 44 -7.52 -22.67 -27.30
CA ALA A 44 -8.10 -21.37 -27.02
C ALA A 44 -8.52 -21.23 -25.55
N ASN A 45 -9.05 -22.29 -24.95
CA ASN A 45 -9.44 -22.29 -23.53
C ASN A 45 -8.21 -22.17 -22.62
N THR A 46 -7.13 -22.90 -22.94
CA THR A 46 -5.84 -22.78 -22.24
C THR A 46 -5.29 -21.35 -22.37
N GLY A 47 -5.32 -20.78 -23.58
CA GLY A 47 -4.88 -19.41 -23.85
C GLY A 47 -5.72 -18.35 -23.12
N GLU A 48 -7.04 -18.55 -23.01
CA GLU A 48 -7.92 -17.67 -22.23
C GLU A 48 -7.55 -17.70 -20.74
N LEU A 49 -7.39 -18.90 -20.16
CA LEU A 49 -6.99 -19.06 -18.77
C LEU A 49 -5.62 -18.42 -18.49
N GLU A 50 -4.65 -18.63 -19.38
CA GLU A 50 -3.32 -18.01 -19.28
C GLU A 50 -3.40 -16.48 -19.34
N ALA A 51 -4.17 -15.93 -20.28
CA ALA A 51 -4.36 -14.49 -20.42
C ALA A 51 -5.04 -13.87 -19.18
N GLU A 52 -6.04 -14.53 -18.61
CA GLU A 52 -6.70 -14.05 -17.39
C GLU A 52 -5.75 -14.08 -16.18
N VAL A 53 -4.90 -15.11 -16.07
CA VAL A 53 -3.85 -15.20 -15.03
C VAL A 53 -2.81 -14.09 -15.20
N ALA A 54 -2.34 -13.84 -16.43
CA ALA A 54 -1.37 -12.78 -16.71
C ALA A 54 -1.92 -11.40 -16.30
N ARG A 55 -3.15 -11.06 -16.71
CA ARG A 55 -3.79 -9.79 -16.34
C ARG A 55 -3.99 -9.65 -14.83
N LEU A 56 -4.32 -10.75 -14.14
CA LEU A 56 -4.46 -10.73 -12.68
C LEU A 56 -3.12 -10.44 -11.96
N LEU A 57 -2.00 -10.93 -12.51
CA LEU A 57 -0.65 -10.70 -11.96
C LEU A 57 -0.16 -9.27 -12.20
N GLU A 58 -0.45 -8.69 -13.37
CA GLU A 58 -0.17 -7.28 -13.65
C GLU A 58 -0.89 -6.36 -12.65
N GLU A 59 -2.18 -6.65 -12.38
CA GLU A 59 -2.98 -5.94 -11.39
C GLU A 59 -2.42 -6.09 -9.95
N ASP A 60 -1.87 -7.27 -9.60
CA ASP A 60 -1.24 -7.52 -8.29
C ASP A 60 0.09 -6.77 -8.14
N ALA A 61 0.94 -6.79 -9.17
CA ALA A 61 2.22 -6.10 -9.17
C ALA A 61 2.03 -4.58 -9.03
N ALA A 62 1.05 -4.01 -9.74
CA ALA A 62 0.68 -2.60 -9.60
C ALA A 62 0.22 -2.26 -8.17
N LYS A 63 -0.54 -3.16 -7.52
CA LYS A 63 -0.96 -3.00 -6.11
C LYS A 63 0.20 -3.06 -5.14
N VAL A 64 1.15 -3.97 -5.35
CA VAL A 64 2.35 -4.08 -4.50
C VAL A 64 3.20 -2.83 -4.63
N GLY A 65 3.45 -2.34 -5.85
CA GLY A 65 4.16 -1.08 -6.08
C GLY A 65 3.50 0.11 -5.38
N ALA A 66 2.20 0.31 -5.58
CA ALA A 66 1.46 1.39 -4.94
C ALA A 66 1.47 1.33 -3.40
N ARG A 67 1.49 0.12 -2.80
CA ARG A 67 1.60 -0.05 -1.35
C ARG A 67 3.00 0.31 -0.82
N ILE A 68 4.05 -0.04 -1.55
CA ILE A 68 5.43 0.33 -1.20
C ILE A 68 5.57 1.84 -1.25
N ASP A 69 5.11 2.48 -2.31
CA ASP A 69 5.14 3.93 -2.47
C ASP A 69 4.36 4.63 -1.34
N ALA A 70 3.13 4.17 -1.06
CA ALA A 70 2.31 4.73 0.02
C ALA A 70 2.98 4.59 1.40
N HIS A 71 3.70 3.49 1.65
CA HIS A 71 4.47 3.31 2.87
C HIS A 71 5.66 4.28 2.94
N GLU A 72 6.39 4.46 1.83
CA GLU A 72 7.49 5.42 1.78
C GLU A 72 7.00 6.86 2.03
N PHE A 73 5.89 7.27 1.40
CA PHE A 73 5.32 8.59 1.63
C PHE A 73 4.84 8.79 3.07
N PHE A 74 4.29 7.74 3.71
CA PHE A 74 3.97 7.77 5.13
C PHE A 74 5.22 8.00 6.00
N LEU A 75 6.32 7.29 5.74
CA LEU A 75 7.57 7.48 6.47
C LEU A 75 8.15 8.89 6.29
N ARG A 76 8.07 9.45 5.07
CA ARG A 76 8.50 10.83 4.78
C ARG A 76 7.66 11.86 5.54
N GLU A 77 6.34 11.68 5.59
CA GLU A 77 5.45 12.55 6.38
C GLU A 77 5.79 12.47 7.86
N GLU A 78 5.95 11.26 8.42
CA GLU A 78 6.30 11.10 9.84
C GLU A 78 7.67 11.72 10.17
N GLY A 79 8.66 11.59 9.28
CA GLY A 79 9.95 12.28 9.38
C GLY A 79 9.79 13.80 9.45
N ALA A 80 8.99 14.38 8.55
CA ALA A 80 8.71 15.82 8.54
C ALA A 80 7.98 16.28 9.83
N ARG A 81 7.04 15.47 10.34
CA ARG A 81 6.34 15.74 11.62
C ARG A 81 7.31 15.75 12.80
N LEU A 82 8.23 14.79 12.86
CA LEU A 82 9.25 14.72 13.91
C LEU A 82 10.20 15.91 13.85
N GLU A 83 10.60 16.34 12.66
CA GLU A 83 11.41 17.54 12.47
C GLU A 83 10.70 18.80 12.98
N VAL A 84 9.43 18.99 12.60
CA VAL A 84 8.61 20.12 13.09
C VAL A 84 8.50 20.10 14.61
N LYS A 85 8.18 18.94 15.21
CA LYS A 85 8.10 18.78 16.68
C LYS A 85 9.44 19.16 17.34
N SER A 86 10.55 18.72 16.78
CA SER A 86 11.90 19.02 17.29
C SER A 86 12.20 20.51 17.20
N LEU A 87 11.96 21.12 16.05
CA LEU A 87 12.20 22.55 15.82
C LEU A 87 11.35 23.41 16.76
N VAL A 88 10.04 23.14 16.83
CA VAL A 88 9.12 23.90 17.69
C VAL A 88 9.51 23.80 19.17
N ARG A 89 9.93 22.62 19.63
CA ARG A 89 10.42 22.45 21.02
C ARG A 89 11.65 23.31 21.30
N LYS A 90 12.61 23.38 20.36
CA LYS A 90 13.79 24.25 20.47
C LYS A 90 13.41 25.73 20.50
N VAL A 91 12.49 26.14 19.62
CA VAL A 91 11.99 27.52 19.56
C VAL A 91 11.28 27.90 20.86
N ALA A 92 10.38 27.07 21.37
CA ALA A 92 9.68 27.33 22.63
C ALA A 92 10.67 27.47 23.81
N GLY A 93 11.72 26.64 23.85
CA GLY A 93 12.80 26.76 24.84
C GLY A 93 13.57 28.08 24.72
N ALA A 94 13.97 28.45 23.51
CA ALA A 94 14.69 29.69 23.24
C ALA A 94 13.85 30.93 23.59
N VAL A 95 12.56 30.95 23.22
CA VAL A 95 11.63 32.04 23.55
C VAL A 95 11.46 32.15 25.06
N LYS A 96 11.33 31.05 25.79
CA LYS A 96 11.22 31.08 27.26
C LYS A 96 12.44 31.76 27.91
N ILE A 97 13.64 31.49 27.40
CA ILE A 97 14.88 32.14 27.87
C ILE A 97 14.86 33.63 27.52
N LEU A 98 14.51 33.99 26.28
CA LEU A 98 14.45 35.38 25.83
C LEU A 98 13.44 36.23 26.62
N CYS A 99 12.25 35.69 26.91
CA CYS A 99 11.25 36.37 27.74
C CYS A 99 11.77 36.56 29.18
N ARG A 100 12.48 35.57 29.74
CA ARG A 100 13.09 35.70 31.08
C ARG A 100 14.18 36.77 31.11
N ASP A 101 14.98 36.86 30.06
CA ASP A 101 16.08 37.83 29.95
C ASP A 101 15.58 39.25 29.60
N GLY A 102 14.27 39.46 29.42
CA GLY A 102 13.68 40.76 29.04
C GLY A 102 14.03 41.20 27.61
N ALA A 103 14.53 40.29 26.77
CA ALA A 103 15.09 40.59 25.45
C ALA A 103 14.03 40.76 24.35
N VAL A 104 12.74 40.62 24.69
CA VAL A 104 11.63 40.62 23.73
C VAL A 104 10.45 41.39 24.30
N GLU A 105 10.02 42.43 23.58
CA GLU A 105 8.88 43.27 23.94
C GLU A 105 7.58 42.79 23.28
N GLY A 106 6.49 42.70 24.05
CA GLY A 106 5.16 42.37 23.53
C GLY A 106 4.95 40.93 23.08
N LEU A 107 5.87 40.00 23.41
CA LEU A 107 5.70 38.56 23.20
C LEU A 107 5.96 37.81 24.50
N THR A 108 5.15 36.78 24.72
CA THR A 108 5.26 35.86 25.86
C THR A 108 5.52 34.44 25.36
N ALA A 109 6.06 33.58 26.22
CA ALA A 109 6.26 32.16 25.92
C ALA A 109 4.95 31.44 25.53
N GLU A 110 3.79 31.93 25.97
CA GLU A 110 2.48 31.36 25.64
C GLU A 110 2.14 31.45 24.16
N HIS A 111 2.66 32.46 23.45
CA HIS A 111 2.48 32.59 22.00
C HIS A 111 3.10 31.41 21.21
N PHE A 112 4.05 30.70 21.84
CA PHE A 112 4.73 29.53 21.29
C PHE A 112 4.36 28.24 22.06
N ALA A 113 3.30 28.28 22.87
CA ALA A 113 2.83 27.10 23.56
C ALA A 113 2.25 26.08 22.57
N VAL A 114 2.71 24.83 22.71
CA VAL A 114 2.52 23.79 21.71
C VAL A 114 1.17 23.06 21.88
N GLY A 115 0.71 22.88 23.12
CA GLY A 115 -0.59 22.26 23.45
C GLY A 115 -0.88 20.96 22.69
N ASP A 116 -2.16 20.73 22.37
CA ASP A 116 -2.61 19.60 21.54
C ASP A 116 -2.35 19.78 20.04
N GLN A 117 -1.76 20.91 19.62
CA GLN A 117 -1.61 21.27 18.19
C GLN A 117 -0.55 20.44 17.44
N MET A 118 0.07 19.45 18.11
CA MET A 118 1.07 18.54 17.52
C MET A 118 0.55 17.11 17.29
N ARG A 119 -0.76 16.86 17.43
CA ARG A 119 -1.34 15.52 17.27
C ARG A 119 -1.51 15.09 15.80
N GLY A 120 -1.48 16.02 14.83
CA GLY A 120 -1.63 15.70 13.41
C GLY A 120 -1.08 16.79 12.49
N THR A 121 -0.80 16.43 11.23
CA THR A 121 -0.19 17.30 10.22
C THR A 121 -0.97 18.61 9.99
N PRO A 122 -2.30 18.60 9.85
CA PRO A 122 -3.07 19.85 9.69
C PRO A 122 -2.90 20.82 10.86
N LEU A 123 -2.92 20.32 12.10
CA LEU A 123 -2.74 21.15 13.30
C LEU A 123 -1.33 21.71 13.41
N MET A 124 -0.31 20.95 12.99
CA MET A 124 1.08 21.40 12.92
C MET A 124 1.24 22.53 11.90
N LEU A 125 0.63 22.40 10.71
CA LEU A 125 0.66 23.44 9.69
C LEU A 125 0.00 24.74 10.19
N THR A 126 -1.18 24.64 10.82
CA THR A 126 -1.85 25.79 11.45
C THR A 126 -0.98 26.42 12.54
N TYR A 127 -0.33 25.60 13.37
CA TYR A 127 0.60 26.10 14.39
C TYR A 127 1.75 26.88 13.76
N LEU A 128 2.37 26.35 12.71
CA LEU A 128 3.49 26.99 12.01
C LEU A 128 3.05 28.30 11.34
N GLU A 129 1.89 28.33 10.69
CA GLU A 129 1.33 29.54 10.08
C GLU A 129 1.13 30.67 11.09
N ARG A 130 0.63 30.35 12.28
CA ARG A 130 0.47 31.33 13.36
C ARG A 130 1.81 31.82 13.90
N THR A 131 2.80 30.94 14.02
CA THR A 131 4.03 31.21 14.79
C THR A 131 5.22 31.70 13.96
N ILE A 132 5.27 31.42 12.66
CA ILE A 132 6.31 31.93 11.76
C ILE A 132 6.40 33.47 11.79
N PRO A 133 5.30 34.25 11.66
CA PRO A 133 5.37 35.71 11.73
C PRO A 133 5.85 36.23 13.10
N LEU A 134 5.53 35.50 14.17
CA LEU A 134 5.98 35.85 15.52
C LEU A 134 7.47 35.58 15.69
N ALA A 135 7.97 34.45 15.18
CA ALA A 135 9.40 34.13 15.16
C ALA A 135 10.20 35.16 14.35
N ALA A 136 9.67 35.62 13.22
CA ALA A 136 10.31 36.63 12.38
C ALA A 136 10.59 37.94 13.13
N ARG A 137 9.68 38.37 14.01
CA ARG A 137 9.86 39.57 14.85
C ARG A 137 11.03 39.46 15.83
N ILE A 138 11.48 38.24 16.14
CA ILE A 138 12.50 37.94 17.14
C ILE A 138 13.64 37.09 16.59
N ASP A 139 13.85 37.08 15.26
CA ASP A 139 14.92 36.31 14.64
C ASP A 139 16.31 36.74 15.12
N ALA A 140 16.56 38.05 15.23
CA ALA A 140 17.83 38.58 15.68
C ALA A 140 18.23 38.05 17.09
N PRO A 141 17.37 38.15 18.13
CA PRO A 141 17.68 37.57 19.42
C PRO A 141 17.63 36.02 19.44
N LEU A 142 16.88 35.37 18.55
CA LEU A 142 16.84 33.91 18.44
C LEU A 142 18.11 33.32 17.80
N ALA A 143 18.78 34.05 16.91
CA ALA A 143 19.91 33.57 16.12
C ALA A 143 21.02 32.93 16.97
N ARG A 144 21.24 33.40 18.20
CA ARG A 144 22.24 32.82 19.14
C ARG A 144 21.98 31.35 19.49
N PHE A 145 20.73 30.89 19.43
CA PHE A 145 20.35 29.51 19.73
C PHE A 145 20.33 28.60 18.50
N PHE A 146 20.41 29.19 17.30
CA PHE A 146 20.26 28.52 16.02
C PHE A 146 21.47 28.75 15.10
N GLY A 147 22.65 28.98 15.69
CA GLY A 147 23.91 29.10 14.95
C GLY A 147 23.93 30.27 13.95
N GLY A 148 23.28 31.37 14.26
CA GLY A 148 23.16 32.54 13.38
C GLY A 148 22.03 32.45 12.34
N SER A 149 21.34 31.32 12.25
CA SER A 149 20.22 31.16 11.31
C SER A 149 18.97 31.90 11.77
N LYS A 150 18.19 32.40 10.81
CA LYS A 150 16.85 32.94 11.08
C LYS A 150 15.87 31.79 11.32
N VAL A 151 15.22 31.81 12.47
CA VAL A 151 14.28 30.77 12.88
C VAL A 151 13.02 30.80 12.02
N SER A 152 12.56 31.99 11.63
CA SER A 152 11.40 32.13 10.72
C SER A 152 11.62 31.42 9.39
N GLU A 153 12.83 31.48 8.83
CA GLU A 153 13.21 30.78 7.60
C GLU A 153 13.26 29.26 7.81
N LEU A 154 13.86 28.79 8.91
CA LEU A 154 13.87 27.36 9.28
C LEU A 154 12.45 26.79 9.46
N MET A 155 11.57 27.54 10.13
CA MET A 155 10.17 27.15 10.33
C MET A 155 9.38 27.17 9.02
N THR A 156 9.65 28.14 8.14
CA THR A 156 9.04 28.19 6.79
C THR A 156 9.46 26.98 5.95
N GLN A 157 10.74 26.61 5.96
CA GLN A 157 11.24 25.43 5.27
C GLN A 157 10.62 24.14 5.83
N ALA A 158 10.49 24.03 7.16
CA ALA A 158 9.85 22.90 7.80
C ALA A 158 8.35 22.81 7.45
N ARG A 159 7.64 23.94 7.41
CA ARG A 159 6.23 24.02 6.96
C ARG A 159 6.10 23.53 5.52
N THR A 160 6.93 24.02 4.60
CA THR A 160 6.88 23.62 3.18
C THR A 160 7.13 22.12 3.04
N ARG A 161 8.13 21.56 3.71
CA ARG A 161 8.43 20.13 3.66
C ARG A 161 7.30 19.28 4.23
N LEU A 162 6.71 19.70 5.35
CA LEU A 162 5.56 19.02 5.94
C LEU A 162 4.35 19.04 5.00
N ALA A 163 4.01 20.19 4.40
CA ALA A 163 2.89 20.31 3.47
C ALA A 163 3.08 19.48 2.19
N GLN A 164 4.31 19.44 1.67
CA GLN A 164 4.66 18.60 0.51
C GLN A 164 4.53 17.11 0.85
N ALA A 165 5.02 16.70 2.03
CA ALA A 165 4.93 15.30 2.47
C ALA A 165 3.48 14.87 2.71
N ASP A 166 2.66 15.72 3.33
CA ASP A 166 1.22 15.52 3.54
C ASP A 166 0.48 15.34 2.19
N THR A 167 0.72 16.25 1.26
CA THR A 167 0.11 16.20 -0.07
C THR A 167 0.50 14.93 -0.83
N ALA A 168 1.78 14.54 -0.77
CA ALA A 168 2.27 13.34 -1.43
C ALA A 168 1.68 12.07 -0.81
N GLN A 169 1.59 12.02 0.53
CA GLN A 169 1.00 10.91 1.26
C GLN A 169 -0.49 10.76 0.97
N GLU A 170 -1.26 11.85 0.98
CA GLU A 170 -2.69 11.82 0.67
C GLU A 170 -2.94 11.45 -0.81
N THR A 171 -2.09 11.93 -1.73
CA THR A 171 -2.14 11.53 -3.13
C THR A 171 -1.85 10.04 -3.30
N ALA A 172 -0.81 9.52 -2.63
CA ALA A 172 -0.46 8.10 -2.69
C ALA A 172 -1.55 7.22 -2.06
N ARG A 173 -2.15 7.65 -0.95
CA ARG A 173 -3.32 6.98 -0.35
C ARG A 173 -4.52 6.95 -1.29
N ALA A 174 -4.83 8.07 -1.94
CA ALA A 174 -5.91 8.13 -2.92
C ALA A 174 -5.63 7.26 -4.17
N ALA A 175 -4.35 7.05 -4.50
CA ALA A 175 -3.91 6.20 -5.60
C ALA A 175 -3.85 4.70 -5.24
N LEU A 176 -4.00 4.32 -3.97
CA LEU A 176 -4.01 2.90 -3.58
C LEU A 176 -5.16 2.17 -4.28
N PRO A 177 -4.88 1.11 -5.06
CA PRO A 177 -5.95 0.42 -5.77
C PRO A 177 -6.86 -0.31 -4.79
N ALA A 178 -8.14 0.05 -4.76
CA ALA A 178 -9.15 -0.76 -4.10
C ALA A 178 -9.25 -2.13 -4.80
N ASP A 179 -9.70 -3.17 -4.09
CA ASP A 179 -10.15 -4.40 -4.74
C ASP A 179 -11.44 -4.08 -5.50
N THR A 180 -11.28 -3.69 -6.77
CA THR A 180 -12.39 -3.30 -7.63
C THR A 180 -13.25 -4.51 -8.00
N ALA A 181 -14.50 -4.24 -8.37
CA ALA A 181 -15.39 -5.27 -8.93
C ALA A 181 -14.75 -6.02 -10.11
N ALA A 182 -13.92 -5.34 -10.92
CA ALA A 182 -13.19 -5.94 -12.04
C ALA A 182 -12.16 -6.99 -11.58
N VAL A 183 -11.37 -6.69 -10.55
CA VAL A 183 -10.40 -7.65 -9.99
C VAL A 183 -11.12 -8.88 -9.41
N LEU A 184 -12.22 -8.65 -8.68
CA LEU A 184 -13.02 -9.74 -8.12
C LEU A 184 -13.66 -10.58 -9.22
N GLU A 185 -14.19 -9.96 -10.26
CA GLU A 185 -14.74 -10.65 -11.41
C GLU A 185 -13.68 -11.49 -12.13
N ARG A 186 -12.48 -10.93 -12.35
CA ARG A 186 -11.34 -11.63 -12.97
C ARG A 186 -10.93 -12.87 -12.18
N LYS A 187 -10.81 -12.74 -10.85
CA LYS A 187 -10.57 -13.90 -9.96
C LYS A 187 -11.67 -14.94 -10.11
N GLY A 188 -12.92 -14.50 -10.20
CA GLY A 188 -14.07 -15.37 -10.46
C GLY A 188 -13.94 -16.13 -11.78
N ARG A 189 -13.54 -15.47 -12.87
CA ARG A 189 -13.36 -16.10 -14.19
C ARG A 189 -12.30 -17.19 -14.16
N ILE A 190 -11.13 -16.93 -13.56
CA ILE A 190 -10.08 -17.93 -13.41
C ILE A 190 -10.60 -19.14 -12.64
N LEU A 191 -11.32 -18.92 -11.53
CA LEU A 191 -11.89 -20.01 -10.73
C LEU A 191 -12.98 -20.79 -11.50
N ASP A 192 -13.71 -20.15 -12.39
CA ASP A 192 -14.68 -20.80 -13.28
C ASP A 192 -13.99 -21.65 -14.35
N LEU A 193 -13.01 -21.09 -15.06
CA LEU A 193 -12.23 -21.81 -16.08
C LEU A 193 -11.51 -23.03 -15.48
N VAL A 194 -11.01 -22.94 -14.25
CA VAL A 194 -10.41 -24.08 -13.54
C VAL A 194 -11.47 -25.14 -13.18
N ASP A 195 -12.69 -24.74 -12.81
CA ASP A 195 -13.78 -25.71 -12.54
C ASP A 195 -14.24 -26.40 -13.83
N GLU A 196 -14.29 -25.67 -14.93
CA GLU A 196 -14.59 -26.20 -16.26
C GLU A 196 -13.50 -27.19 -16.71
N LEU A 197 -12.23 -26.82 -16.61
CA LEU A 197 -11.10 -27.70 -16.89
C LEU A 197 -11.15 -28.98 -16.05
N ASN A 198 -11.45 -28.86 -14.74
CA ASN A 198 -11.61 -30.01 -13.87
C ASN A 198 -12.75 -30.94 -14.32
N THR A 199 -13.87 -30.36 -14.76
CA THR A 199 -15.01 -31.12 -15.27
C THR A 199 -14.63 -31.88 -16.55
N ILE A 200 -13.96 -31.20 -17.48
CA ILE A 200 -13.51 -31.81 -18.74
C ILE A 200 -12.44 -32.87 -18.51
N ALA A 201 -11.50 -32.63 -17.58
CA ALA A 201 -10.49 -33.61 -17.22
C ALA A 201 -11.12 -34.90 -16.67
N ARG A 202 -12.20 -34.82 -15.88
CA ARG A 202 -12.92 -36.00 -15.40
C ARG A 202 -13.58 -36.81 -16.52
N ILE A 203 -13.96 -36.15 -17.61
CA ILE A 203 -14.50 -36.81 -18.81
C ILE A 203 -13.36 -37.45 -19.61
N ALA A 204 -12.29 -36.69 -19.86
CA ALA A 204 -11.14 -37.13 -20.65
C ALA A 204 -10.38 -38.31 -20.01
N PHE A 205 -10.34 -38.34 -18.68
CA PHE A 205 -9.58 -39.30 -17.88
C PHE A 205 -10.46 -40.17 -17.00
N ASP A 206 -11.65 -40.54 -17.49
CA ASP A 206 -12.56 -41.41 -16.75
C ASP A 206 -11.85 -42.72 -16.34
N GLY A 207 -12.08 -43.15 -15.10
CA GLY A 207 -11.37 -44.26 -14.46
C GLY A 207 -9.92 -43.99 -14.03
N GLN A 208 -9.33 -42.84 -14.34
CA GLN A 208 -7.94 -42.49 -14.00
C GLN A 208 -7.88 -41.44 -12.88
N ALA A 209 -8.20 -41.87 -11.66
CA ALA A 209 -8.33 -41.00 -10.49
C ALA A 209 -7.06 -40.18 -10.19
N GLU A 210 -5.87 -40.75 -10.42
CA GLU A 210 -4.59 -40.08 -10.20
C GLU A 210 -4.38 -38.88 -11.14
N ILE A 211 -4.83 -38.98 -12.39
CA ILE A 211 -4.74 -37.91 -13.36
C ILE A 211 -5.80 -36.85 -13.05
N CYS A 212 -7.04 -37.27 -12.75
CA CYS A 212 -8.11 -36.36 -12.35
C CYS A 212 -7.76 -35.51 -11.11
N ALA A 213 -7.00 -36.07 -10.16
CA ALA A 213 -6.55 -35.34 -8.97
C ALA A 213 -5.68 -34.12 -9.29
N LYS A 214 -4.94 -34.13 -10.42
CA LYS A 214 -4.13 -32.98 -10.86
C LYS A 214 -4.97 -31.77 -11.26
N PHE A 215 -6.22 -31.97 -11.66
CA PHE A 215 -7.12 -30.90 -12.09
C PHE A 215 -8.12 -30.48 -11.00
N ASN A 216 -8.16 -31.22 -9.88
CA ASN A 216 -9.11 -30.95 -8.80
C ASN A 216 -8.79 -29.62 -8.10
N LYS A 217 -9.65 -28.61 -8.33
CA LYS A 217 -9.52 -27.27 -7.75
C LYS A 217 -9.29 -27.29 -6.23
N ASP A 218 -10.03 -28.10 -5.48
CA ASP A 218 -9.94 -28.10 -4.02
C ASP A 218 -8.62 -28.71 -3.53
N LEU A 219 -8.12 -29.76 -4.19
CA LEU A 219 -6.80 -30.33 -3.91
C LEU A 219 -5.69 -29.32 -4.25
N LEU A 220 -5.80 -28.65 -5.40
CA LEU A 220 -4.86 -27.61 -5.80
C LEU A 220 -4.88 -26.43 -4.82
N LEU A 221 -6.04 -25.95 -4.40
CA LEU A 221 -6.17 -24.87 -3.41
C LEU A 221 -5.58 -25.26 -2.05
N ARG A 222 -5.77 -26.51 -1.60
CA ARG A 222 -5.14 -27.03 -0.38
C ARG A 222 -3.62 -27.05 -0.52
N ALA A 223 -3.10 -27.55 -1.64
CA ALA A 223 -1.66 -27.60 -1.90
C ALA A 223 -1.03 -26.19 -1.95
N VAL A 224 -1.71 -25.22 -2.58
CA VAL A 224 -1.25 -23.82 -2.63
C VAL A 224 -1.21 -23.21 -1.23
N ARG A 225 -2.23 -23.43 -0.40
CA ARG A 225 -2.26 -22.92 0.98
C ARG A 225 -1.22 -23.57 1.89
N ALA A 226 -0.96 -24.86 1.72
CA ALA A 226 0.09 -25.55 2.45
C ALA A 226 1.47 -24.94 2.14
N ARG A 227 1.79 -24.76 0.85
CA ARG A 227 3.04 -24.12 0.42
C ARG A 227 3.19 -22.68 0.92
N ALA A 228 2.10 -21.92 0.97
CA ALA A 228 2.11 -20.57 1.51
C ALA A 228 2.43 -20.51 3.02
N ARG A 229 2.15 -21.58 3.78
CA ARG A 229 2.44 -21.68 5.21
C ARG A 229 3.89 -22.10 5.49
N ASP A 230 4.48 -22.88 4.59
CA ASP A 230 5.84 -23.42 4.73
C ASP A 230 6.92 -22.43 4.26
N LEU A 231 6.54 -21.30 3.66
CA LEU A 231 7.46 -20.21 3.34
C LEU A 231 7.88 -19.48 4.63
N PRO A 232 9.18 -19.36 4.93
CA PRO A 232 9.65 -18.62 6.11
C PRO A 232 9.20 -17.16 6.01
N SER A 233 8.70 -16.62 7.13
CA SER A 233 8.30 -15.21 7.22
C SER A 233 9.48 -14.31 6.81
N PRO A 234 9.27 -13.21 6.07
CA PRO A 234 10.34 -12.27 5.76
C PRO A 234 10.95 -11.83 7.09
N VAL A 235 12.27 -12.00 7.21
CA VAL A 235 13.03 -11.52 8.37
C VAL A 235 12.90 -10.00 8.39
N ASP A 236 12.36 -9.43 9.47
CA ASP A 236 12.35 -7.99 9.68
C ASP A 236 13.80 -7.46 9.57
N PRO A 237 14.07 -6.44 8.72
CA PRO A 237 15.40 -5.86 8.68
C PRO A 237 15.69 -5.19 10.03
N VAL A 238 16.78 -5.63 10.65
CA VAL A 238 17.35 -5.11 11.91
C VAL A 238 17.83 -3.67 11.74
#